data_AF-A0A395WDX6-F1
#
_entry.id   AF-A0A395WDX6-F1
#
_cell.length_a   1.000
_cell.length_b   1.000
_cell.length_c   1.000
_cell.angle_alpha   90.00
_cell.angle_beta   90.00
_cell.angle_gamma   90.00
#
_symmetry.space_group_name_H-M   'P 1'
#
loop_
_entity.id
_entity.type
_entity.pdbx_description
1 polymer ?
#
loop_
_entity_poly.entity_id
_entity_poly.type
_entity_poly.pdbx_seq_one_letter_code
_entity_poly.pdbx_strand_id
1 'polypeptide(L)'
;MNKLYKLLMVGMIGISLFGCASVDRWGTDVKSDLNGGLNRIINVYTADGKIIASYEGRIDIESLTSGAVKFDYDGKRYIYYNCFVETIADK
;
A
#
# COMPACT_ATOMS: atom_id res chain seq x y z
N MET A 1 -31.83 17.81 25.79
CA MET A 1 -30.59 17.41 25.10
C MET A 1 -30.94 16.98 23.68
N ASN A 2 -30.69 17.86 22.71
CA ASN A 2 -31.24 17.78 21.36
C ASN A 2 -30.65 16.56 20.62
N LYS A 3 -31.41 15.91 19.72
CA LYS A 3 -30.95 14.73 18.96
C LYS A 3 -29.59 14.96 18.29
N LEU A 4 -29.34 16.20 17.84
CA LEU A 4 -28.07 16.64 17.26
C LEU A 4 -26.88 16.55 18.22
N TYR A 5 -27.08 16.90 19.49
CA TYR A 5 -26.02 16.83 20.51
C TYR A 5 -25.64 15.38 20.84
N LYS A 6 -26.63 14.48 20.86
CA LYS A 6 -26.38 13.04 21.03
C LYS A 6 -25.59 12.47 19.84
N LEU A 7 -25.89 12.90 18.62
CA LEU A 7 -25.18 12.49 17.41
C LEU A 7 -23.72 12.95 17.42
N LEU A 8 -23.47 14.21 17.82
CA LEU A 8 -22.13 14.77 17.95
C LEU A 8 -21.30 14.08 19.03
N MET A 9 -21.91 13.73 20.17
CA MET A 9 -21.24 12.97 21.23
C MET A 9 -20.86 11.55 20.79
N VAL A 10 -21.73 10.85 20.05
CA VAL A 10 -21.40 9.52 19.49
C VAL A 10 -20.28 9.62 18.45
N GLY A 11 -20.28 10.66 17.62
CA GLY A 11 -19.19 10.93 16.67
C GLY A 11 -17.84 11.20 17.35
N MET A 12 -17.82 11.98 18.44
CA MET A 12 -16.59 12.27 19.19
C MET A 12 -16.04 11.04 19.93
N ILE A 13 -16.91 10.18 20.46
CA ILE A 13 -16.50 8.90 21.09
C ILE A 13 -15.92 7.95 20.03
N GLY A 14 -16.52 7.89 18.83
CA GLY A 14 -16.00 7.12 17.71
C GLY A 14 -14.60 7.57 17.28
N ILE A 15 -14.35 8.88 17.23
CA ILE A 15 -13.03 9.43 16.85
C ILE A 15 -11.96 9.15 17.92
N SER A 16 -12.33 9.11 19.20
CA SER A 16 -11.40 8.88 20.32
C SER A 16 -10.91 7.44 20.49
N LEU A 17 -11.52 6.46 19.80
CA LEU A 17 -11.10 5.06 19.81
C LEU A 17 -10.09 4.73 18.70
N PHE A 18 -9.79 5.68 17.81
CA PHE A 18 -8.83 5.52 16.73
C PHE A 18 -7.41 5.89 17.17
N GLY A 19 -6.86 5.08 18.08
CA GLY A 19 -5.45 5.14 18.44
C GLY A 19 -4.56 4.42 17.41
N CYS A 20 -3.60 5.17 16.86
CA CYS A 20 -2.31 4.81 16.24
C CYS A 20 -2.22 3.56 15.33
N ALA A 21 -1.70 3.75 14.12
CA ALA A 21 -1.27 2.74 13.14
C ALA A 21 -2.37 1.96 12.42
N SER A 22 -3.42 1.51 13.10
CA SER A 22 -4.49 0.73 12.45
C SER A 22 -5.34 1.58 11.49
N VAL A 23 -5.63 2.82 11.87
CA VAL A 23 -6.33 3.80 11.01
C VAL A 23 -5.44 4.34 9.89
N ASP A 24 -4.14 4.51 10.17
CA ASP A 24 -3.16 4.92 9.16
C ASP A 24 -3.03 3.85 8.06
N ARG A 25 -3.02 2.56 8.46
CA ARG A 25 -3.08 1.42 7.55
C ARG A 25 -4.37 1.40 6.75
N TRP A 26 -5.52 1.57 7.40
CA TRP A 26 -6.81 1.59 6.72
C TRP A 26 -6.92 2.74 5.72
N GLY A 27 -6.42 3.94 6.07
CA GLY A 27 -6.35 5.07 5.15
C GLY A 27 -5.41 4.82 3.96
N THR A 28 -4.31 4.09 4.17
CA THR A 28 -3.37 3.68 3.12
C THR A 28 -3.97 2.64 2.19
N ASP A 29 -4.66 1.64 2.75
CA ASP A 29 -5.38 0.60 2.00
C ASP A 29 -6.48 1.26 1.13
N VAL A 30 -7.30 2.14 1.71
CA VAL A 30 -8.33 2.90 0.97
C VAL A 30 -7.72 3.79 -0.12
N LYS A 31 -6.60 4.47 0.16
CA LYS A 31 -5.90 5.28 -0.87
C LYS A 31 -5.33 4.43 -2.00
N SER A 32 -4.86 3.22 -1.71
CA SER A 32 -4.35 2.28 -2.70
C SER A 32 -5.47 1.78 -3.60
N ASP A 33 -6.57 1.32 -3.01
CA ASP A 33 -7.71 0.75 -3.74
C ASP A 33 -8.40 1.79 -4.63
N LEU A 34 -8.55 3.03 -4.14
CA LEU A 34 -9.22 4.09 -4.90
C LEU A 34 -8.37 4.69 -6.03
N ASN A 35 -7.03 4.55 -5.95
CA ASN A 35 -6.13 5.17 -6.92
C ASN A 35 -5.36 4.16 -7.79
N GLY A 36 -5.62 2.86 -7.66
CA GLY A 36 -4.89 1.84 -8.44
C GLY A 36 -3.42 1.69 -8.03
N GLY A 37 -3.16 1.72 -6.71
CA GLY A 37 -1.82 1.50 -6.13
C GLY A 37 -1.27 2.72 -5.37
N LEU A 38 -0.04 2.57 -4.88
CA LEU A 38 0.70 3.61 -4.12
C LEU A 38 1.88 4.14 -4.91
N ASN A 39 2.36 5.33 -4.56
CA ASN A 39 3.64 5.82 -5.05
C ASN A 39 4.76 4.94 -4.46
N ARG A 40 5.49 4.25 -5.33
CA ARG A 40 6.53 3.28 -4.95
C ARG A 40 7.75 3.45 -5.85
N ILE A 41 8.90 3.09 -5.30
CA ILE A 41 10.11 2.81 -6.06
C ILE A 41 10.31 1.29 -6.01
N ILE A 42 10.24 0.63 -7.16
CA ILE A 42 10.55 -0.79 -7.30
C ILE A 42 11.98 -0.91 -7.80
N ASN A 43 12.87 -1.42 -6.97
CA ASN A 43 14.24 -1.76 -7.35
C ASN A 43 14.35 -3.28 -7.50
N VAL A 44 14.81 -3.72 -8.66
CA VAL A 44 15.02 -5.15 -8.95
C VAL A 44 16.52 -5.43 -8.84
N TYR A 45 16.85 -6.37 -7.96
CA TYR A 45 18.23 -6.75 -7.69
C TYR A 45 18.53 -8.14 -8.24
N THR A 46 19.77 -8.36 -8.66
CA THR A 46 20.36 -9.70 -8.75
C THR A 46 20.58 -10.27 -7.34
N ALA A 47 20.80 -11.59 -7.26
CA ALA A 47 21.02 -12.26 -5.98
C ALA A 47 22.28 -11.77 -5.22
N ASP A 48 23.26 -11.19 -5.93
CA ASP A 48 24.46 -10.54 -5.37
C ASP A 48 24.26 -9.05 -5.04
N GLY A 49 23.03 -8.53 -5.14
CA GLY A 49 22.67 -7.18 -4.68
C GLY A 49 22.88 -6.06 -5.70
N LYS A 50 23.12 -6.37 -6.98
CA LYS A 50 23.22 -5.35 -8.04
C LYS A 50 21.84 -5.01 -8.61
N ILE A 51 21.54 -3.72 -8.70
CA ILE A 51 20.31 -3.23 -9.37
C ILE A 51 20.39 -3.51 -10.87
N ILE A 52 19.33 -4.12 -11.41
CA ILE A 52 19.14 -4.38 -12.85
C ILE A 52 17.97 -3.62 -13.46
N ALA A 53 17.04 -3.13 -12.63
CA ALA A 53 15.96 -2.25 -13.05
C ALA A 53 15.45 -1.42 -11.87
N SER A 54 14.95 -0.22 -12.18
CA SER A 54 14.26 0.65 -11.22
C SER A 54 13.04 1.27 -11.87
N TYR A 55 11.92 1.28 -11.14
CA TYR A 55 10.65 1.86 -11.58
C TYR A 55 10.12 2.78 -10.50
N GLU A 56 9.72 4.00 -10.87
CA GLU A 56 9.14 4.96 -9.95
C GLU A 56 7.79 5.42 -10.48
N GLY A 57 6.78 5.38 -9.62
CA GLY A 57 5.46 5.88 -9.95
C GLY A 57 4.38 5.30 -9.05
N ARG A 58 3.12 5.52 -9.45
CA ARG A 58 1.98 4.84 -8.83
C ARG A 58 1.89 3.43 -9.39
N ILE A 59 2.17 2.45 -8.55
CA ILE A 59 2.27 1.05 -8.95
C ILE A 59 1.49 0.22 -7.97
N ASP A 60 0.65 -0.69 -8.46
CA ASP A 60 0.08 -1.78 -7.67
C ASP A 60 0.93 -3.04 -7.81
N ILE A 61 1.24 -3.69 -6.69
CA ILE A 61 2.14 -4.84 -6.63
C ILE A 61 1.40 -6.05 -6.10
N GLU A 62 1.45 -7.15 -6.83
CA GLU A 62 0.77 -8.39 -6.46
C GLU A 62 1.76 -9.54 -6.35
N SER A 63 1.76 -10.19 -5.19
CA SER A 63 2.48 -11.45 -4.97
C SER A 63 1.59 -12.62 -5.38
N LEU A 64 2.07 -13.45 -6.29
CA LEU A 64 1.40 -14.63 -6.80
C LEU A 64 1.76 -15.85 -5.95
N THR A 65 0.82 -16.80 -5.82
CA THR A 65 1.04 -18.08 -5.13
C THR A 65 2.23 -18.89 -5.69
N SER A 66 2.64 -18.63 -6.93
CA SER A 66 3.81 -19.23 -7.56
C SER A 66 5.16 -18.70 -7.08
N GLY A 67 5.19 -17.77 -6.11
CA GLY A 67 6.43 -17.10 -5.69
C GLY A 67 6.93 -16.06 -6.69
N ALA A 68 6.04 -15.58 -7.55
CA ALA A 68 6.33 -14.50 -8.49
C ALA A 68 5.68 -13.19 -8.01
N VAL A 69 6.28 -12.07 -8.40
CA VAL A 69 5.70 -10.73 -8.23
C VAL A 69 5.30 -10.21 -9.60
N LYS A 70 4.12 -9.63 -9.70
CA LYS A 70 3.69 -8.90 -10.90
C LYS A 70 3.27 -7.48 -10.57
N PHE A 71 3.47 -6.59 -11.54
CA PHE A 71 2.96 -5.23 -11.52
C PHE A 71 2.84 -4.70 -12.95
N ASP A 72 1.95 -3.72 -13.15
CA ASP A 72 1.81 -3.00 -14.41
C ASP A 72 2.49 -1.64 -14.28
N TYR A 73 3.29 -1.26 -15.28
CA TYR A 73 4.00 0.02 -15.35
C TYR A 73 4.12 0.46 -16.81
N ASP A 74 3.75 1.72 -17.08
CA ASP A 74 3.83 2.34 -18.42
C ASP A 74 3.25 1.46 -19.55
N GLY A 75 2.06 0.90 -19.32
CA GLY A 75 1.35 0.05 -20.28
C GLY A 75 1.94 -1.35 -20.47
N LYS A 76 2.95 -1.76 -19.67
CA LYS A 76 3.58 -3.08 -19.73
C LYS A 76 3.37 -3.83 -18.42
N ARG A 77 3.22 -5.15 -18.53
CA ARG A 77 3.18 -6.07 -17.39
C ARG A 77 4.56 -6.65 -17.13
N TYR A 78 5.05 -6.47 -15.92
CA TYR A 78 6.31 -7.05 -15.44
C TYR A 78 5.99 -8.23 -14.52
N ILE A 79 6.69 -9.34 -14.71
CA ILE A 79 6.58 -10.53 -13.86
C ILE A 79 7.99 -11.00 -13.53
N TYR A 80 8.32 -11.03 -12.24
CA TYR A 80 9.60 -11.49 -11.74
C TYR A 80 9.39 -12.76 -10.91
N TYR A 81 10.12 -13.82 -11.22
CA TYR A 81 10.01 -15.13 -10.56
C TYR A 81 11.12 -15.32 -9.53
N ASN A 82 10.80 -15.98 -8.42
CA ASN A 82 11.77 -16.40 -7.39
C ASN A 82 12.60 -15.23 -6.83
N CYS A 83 11.94 -14.09 -6.61
CA CYS A 83 12.59 -12.88 -6.11
C CYS A 83 12.40 -12.74 -4.61
N PHE A 84 13.42 -12.23 -3.92
CA PHE A 84 13.23 -11.68 -2.58
C PHE A 84 12.54 -10.32 -2.70
N VAL A 85 11.51 -10.10 -1.89
CA VAL A 85 10.72 -8.86 -1.90
C VAL A 85 10.84 -8.21 -0.53
N GLU A 86 11.42 -7.01 -0.51
CA GLU A 86 11.42 -6.15 0.66
C GLU A 86 10.56 -4.91 0.35
N THR A 87 9.53 -4.68 1.16
CA THR A 87 8.68 -3.49 1.06
C THR A 87 8.94 -2.63 2.28
N ILE A 88 9.50 -1.44 2.07
CA ILE A 88 9.71 -0.42 3.10
C ILE A 88 8.66 0.66 2.89
N ALA A 89 7.84 0.93 3.90
CA ALA A 89 6.84 2.00 3.88
C ALA A 89 6.81 2.71 5.23
N ASP A 90 6.60 4.02 5.20
CA ASP A 90 6.35 4.81 6.42
C ASP A 90 5.05 4.32 7.08
N LYS A 91 5.02 4.31 8.42
CA LYS A 91 3.87 3.89 9.23
C LYS A 91 2.78 4.96 9.28
#